data_AF-A0A2E4N5F7-F1
#
_entry.id   AF-A0A2E4N5F7-F1
#
_cell.length_a   1.000
_cell.length_b   1.000
_cell.length_c   1.000
_cell.angle_alpha   90.00
_cell.angle_beta   90.00
_cell.angle_gamma   90.00
#
_symmetry.space_group_name_H-M   'P 1'
#
loop_
_entity.id
_entity.type
_entity.pdbx_description
1 polymer ?
#
loop_
_entity_poly.entity_id
_entity_poly.type
_entity_poly.pdbx_seq_one_letter_code
_entity_poly.pdbx_strand_id
1 'polypeptide(L)'
;MKPTSIKDNYLSANLQKTIEKQLKLFYFNAFKRRSKNLLTLELIKECYNDQINFFENYINDLLLKYDKGLEKNDILNDLFDLKKIEGCNKKILQTLIIDLKERYNNFDISSSELKLLLFFEE
;
A
#
# COMPACT_ATOMS: atom_id res chain seq x y z
N MET A 1 28.76 10.19 18.43
CA MET A 1 28.16 9.22 17.50
C MET A 1 26.78 9.72 17.13
N LYS A 2 26.52 10.04 15.86
CA LYS A 2 25.15 10.32 15.41
C LYS A 2 24.43 8.96 15.28
N PRO A 3 23.23 8.78 15.84
CA PRO A 3 22.46 7.59 15.54
C PRO A 3 22.03 7.70 14.08
N THR A 4 22.66 6.91 13.21
CA THR A 4 22.16 6.68 11.87
C THR A 4 20.90 5.83 12.05
N SER A 5 19.76 6.51 12.24
CA SER A 5 18.44 5.92 12.00
C SER A 5 18.37 5.63 10.51
N ILE A 6 18.98 4.52 10.08
CA ILE A 6 18.59 3.89 8.84
C ILE A 6 17.13 3.50 9.10
N LYS A 7 16.19 4.28 8.59
CA LYS A 7 14.83 3.77 8.39
C LYS A 7 15.04 2.63 7.40
N ASP A 8 15.18 1.41 7.90
CA ASP A 8 15.18 0.22 7.07
C ASP A 8 13.84 0.28 6.33
N ASN A 9 13.89 0.61 5.05
CA ASN A 9 12.69 0.65 4.23
C ASN A 9 12.36 -0.80 3.91
N TYR A 10 11.42 -1.37 4.65
CA TYR A 10 11.10 -2.79 4.60
C TYR A 10 10.26 -3.16 3.37
N LEU A 11 9.77 -2.17 2.62
CA LEU A 11 9.03 -2.39 1.38
C LEU A 11 9.98 -2.85 0.27
N SER A 12 9.56 -3.86 -0.50
CA SER A 12 10.26 -4.21 -1.72
C SER A 12 10.20 -3.06 -2.73
N ALA A 13 11.22 -2.95 -3.57
CA ALA A 13 11.24 -1.98 -4.67
C ALA A 13 10.07 -2.19 -5.65
N ASN A 14 9.53 -3.41 -5.75
CA ASN A 14 8.38 -3.72 -6.59
C ASN A 14 7.08 -3.17 -6.00
N LEU A 15 6.90 -3.31 -4.68
CA LEU A 15 5.73 -2.79 -3.97
C LEU A 15 5.70 -1.26 -3.99
N GLN A 16 6.83 -0.59 -3.71
CA GLN A 16 6.93 0.87 -3.80
C GLN A 16 6.53 1.39 -5.18
N LYS A 17 7.13 0.85 -6.25
CA LYS A 17 6.79 1.21 -7.64
C LYS A 17 5.32 0.96 -7.96
N THR A 18 4.74 -0.11 -7.40
CA THR A 18 3.32 -0.42 -7.57
C THR A 18 2.45 0.64 -6.90
N ILE A 19 2.73 0.99 -5.64
CA ILE A 19 2.00 2.01 -4.88
C ILE A 19 2.05 3.35 -5.63
N GLU A 20 3.25 3.84 -5.97
CA GLU A 20 3.42 5.11 -6.69
C GLU A 20 2.62 5.12 -8.00
N LYS A 21 2.75 4.06 -8.81
CA LYS A 21 2.06 3.97 -10.10
C LYS A 21 0.55 3.93 -9.94
N GLN A 22 0.04 3.16 -8.98
CA GLN A 22 -1.40 3.00 -8.77
C GLN A 22 -2.03 4.26 -8.19
N LEU A 23 -1.40 4.88 -7.18
CA LEU A 23 -1.88 6.15 -6.62
C LEU A 23 -1.80 7.28 -7.64
N LYS A 24 -0.77 7.31 -8.50
CA LYS A 24 -0.70 8.29 -9.59
C LYS A 24 -1.87 8.13 -10.56
N LEU A 25 -2.25 6.90 -10.89
CA LEU A 25 -3.43 6.65 -11.72
C LEU A 25 -4.71 7.08 -11.00
N PHE A 26 -4.87 6.75 -9.73
CA PHE A 26 -6.03 7.14 -8.91
C PHE A 26 -6.20 8.67 -8.88
N TYR A 27 -5.16 9.38 -8.46
CA TYR A 27 -5.21 10.83 -8.30
C TYR A 27 -5.25 11.59 -9.62
N PHE A 28 -4.53 11.17 -10.67
CA PHE A 28 -4.40 11.99 -11.88
C PHE A 28 -5.28 11.54 -13.06
N ASN A 29 -5.89 10.34 -13.06
CA ASN A 29 -6.76 9.94 -14.17
C ASN A 29 -8.01 10.81 -14.28
N ALA A 30 -8.57 11.27 -13.15
CA ALA A 30 -9.70 12.21 -13.14
C ALA A 30 -9.32 13.62 -13.68
N PHE A 31 -8.03 13.91 -13.86
CA PHE A 31 -7.52 15.23 -14.24
C PHE A 31 -7.24 15.38 -15.74
N LYS A 32 -7.17 14.29 -16.50
CA LYS A 32 -6.92 14.32 -17.95
C LYS A 32 -8.01 15.01 -18.79
N ARG A 33 -9.21 15.27 -18.22
CA ARG A 33 -10.41 15.67 -18.99
C ARG A 33 -10.92 17.09 -18.74
N ARG A 34 -10.28 17.93 -17.90
CA ARG A 34 -10.80 19.28 -17.61
C ARG A 34 -9.70 20.34 -17.75
N SER A 35 -10.06 21.51 -18.27
CA SER A 35 -9.27 22.74 -18.15
C SER A 35 -9.17 23.10 -16.66
N LYS A 36 -7.97 23.05 -16.09
CA LYS A 36 -7.76 23.31 -14.66
C LYS A 36 -6.70 24.39 -14.46
N ASN A 37 -6.87 25.17 -13.39
CA ASN A 37 -5.89 26.16 -12.97
C ASN A 37 -4.70 25.47 -12.28
N LEU A 38 -3.55 26.16 -12.26
CA LEU A 38 -2.29 25.67 -11.69
C LEU A 38 -2.45 25.21 -10.23
N LEU A 39 -3.20 25.97 -9.44
CA LEU A 39 -3.45 25.72 -8.02
C LEU A 39 -4.10 24.36 -7.76
N THR A 40 -5.10 23.98 -8.57
CA THR A 40 -5.73 22.66 -8.43
C THR A 40 -4.72 21.55 -8.71
N LEU A 41 -3.80 21.75 -9.68
CA LEU A 41 -2.79 20.75 -10.01
C LEU A 41 -1.79 20.54 -8.84
N GLU A 42 -1.43 21.62 -8.16
CA GLU A 42 -0.53 21.60 -7.00
C GLU A 42 -1.16 20.84 -5.83
N LEU A 43 -2.40 21.14 -5.48
CA LEU A 43 -3.11 20.47 -4.39
C LEU A 43 -3.20 18.94 -4.58
N ILE A 44 -3.44 18.46 -5.79
CA ILE A 44 -3.47 17.00 -6.04
C ILE A 44 -2.10 16.39 -5.87
N LYS A 45 -1.04 17.09 -6.32
CA LYS A 45 0.33 16.60 -6.16
C LYS A 45 0.67 16.46 -4.68
N GLU A 46 0.24 17.41 -3.86
CA GLU A 46 0.34 17.32 -2.41
C GLU A 46 -0.42 16.10 -1.88
N CYS A 47 -1.71 15.96 -2.19
CA CYS A 47 -2.50 14.78 -1.77
C CYS A 47 -1.89 13.45 -2.24
N TYR A 48 -1.38 13.39 -3.47
CA TYR A 48 -0.72 12.21 -4.02
C TYR A 48 0.55 11.85 -3.23
N ASN A 49 1.39 12.83 -2.93
CA ASN A 49 2.61 12.62 -2.16
C ASN A 49 2.30 12.21 -0.72
N ASP A 50 1.32 12.86 -0.09
CA ASP A 50 0.87 12.52 1.26
C ASP A 50 0.32 11.09 1.31
N GLN A 51 -0.45 10.69 0.29
CA GLN A 51 -0.98 9.33 0.22
C GLN A 51 0.13 8.29 0.03
N ILE A 52 1.15 8.57 -0.79
CA ILE A 52 2.32 7.67 -0.91
C ILE A 52 2.98 7.49 0.46
N ASN A 53 3.32 8.60 1.12
CA ASN A 53 3.96 8.58 2.42
C ASN A 53 3.13 7.79 3.44
N PHE A 54 1.81 7.98 3.41
CA PHE A 54 0.88 7.25 4.27
C PHE A 54 0.93 5.74 4.00
N PHE A 55 0.83 5.29 2.74
CA PHE A 55 0.92 3.86 2.40
C PHE A 55 2.25 3.25 2.79
N GLU A 56 3.36 3.94 2.52
CA GLU A 56 4.70 3.45 2.83
C GLU A 56 4.91 3.31 4.34
N ASN A 57 4.48 4.30 5.13
CA ASN A 57 4.58 4.24 6.58
C ASN A 57 3.68 3.14 7.16
N TYR A 58 2.42 3.07 6.72
CA TYR A 58 1.46 2.07 7.19
C TYR A 58 1.96 0.64 6.92
N ILE A 59 2.46 0.38 5.70
CA ILE A 59 2.97 -0.95 5.35
C ILE A 59 4.27 -1.25 6.11
N ASN A 60 5.17 -0.29 6.27
CA ASN A 60 6.37 -0.49 7.09
C ASN A 60 6.02 -0.85 8.54
N ASP A 61 5.05 -0.16 9.13
CA ASP A 61 4.58 -0.44 10.49
C ASP A 61 3.97 -1.84 10.61
N LEU A 62 3.20 -2.28 9.60
CA LEU A 62 2.69 -3.65 9.53
C LEU A 62 3.81 -4.68 9.46
N LEU A 63 4.80 -4.49 8.58
CA LEU A 63 5.93 -5.41 8.44
C LEU A 63 6.75 -5.49 9.74
N LEU A 64 6.98 -4.35 10.39
CA LEU A 64 7.63 -4.28 11.70
C LEU A 64 6.85 -5.00 12.81
N LYS A 65 5.51 -4.94 12.77
CA LYS A 65 4.63 -5.68 13.68
C LYS A 65 4.80 -7.18 13.45
N TYR A 66 4.74 -7.64 12.20
CA TYR A 66 4.82 -9.06 11.86
C TYR A 66 6.20 -9.67 12.12
N ASP A 67 7.29 -8.89 11.93
CA ASP A 67 8.65 -9.31 12.27
C ASP A 67 8.83 -9.59 13.77
N LYS A 68 7.99 -9.00 14.65
CA LYS A 68 7.99 -9.24 16.10
C LYS A 68 7.15 -10.44 16.53
N GLY A 69 6.27 -10.93 15.66
CA GLY A 69 5.32 -11.99 15.94
C GLY A 69 4.24 -12.02 14.88
N LEU A 70 4.11 -13.16 14.19
CA LEU A 70 3.21 -13.32 13.07
C LEU A 70 1.98 -14.13 13.48
N GLU A 71 0.86 -13.45 13.69
CA GLU A 71 -0.45 -14.09 13.77
C GLU A 71 -1.20 -13.91 12.45
N LYS A 72 -1.57 -15.01 11.79
CA LYS A 72 -2.24 -14.97 10.47
C LYS A 72 -3.50 -14.09 10.49
N ASN A 73 -4.32 -14.22 11.53
CA ASN A 73 -5.59 -13.47 11.63
C ASN A 73 -5.34 -11.96 11.73
N ASP A 74 -4.27 -11.55 12.42
CA ASP A 74 -3.89 -10.14 12.50
C ASP A 74 -3.49 -9.61 11.12
N ILE A 75 -2.69 -10.36 10.36
CA ILE A 75 -2.32 -9.96 9.00
C ILE A 75 -3.55 -9.81 8.12
N LEU A 76 -4.48 -10.77 8.17
CA LEU A 76 -5.70 -10.72 7.36
C LEU A 76 -6.55 -9.49 7.71
N ASN A 77 -6.74 -9.20 9.00
CA ASN A 77 -7.47 -8.01 9.45
C ASN A 77 -6.78 -6.73 8.97
N ASP A 78 -5.47 -6.63 9.14
CA ASP A 78 -4.67 -5.48 8.71
C ASP A 78 -4.72 -5.29 7.18
N LEU A 79 -4.80 -6.38 6.38
CA LEU A 79 -5.01 -6.33 4.94
C LEU A 79 -6.44 -5.89 4.56
N PHE A 80 -7.46 -6.29 5.33
CA PHE A 80 -8.83 -5.80 5.15
C PHE A 80 -8.96 -4.32 5.53
N ASP A 81 -8.20 -3.84 6.49
CA ASP A 81 -8.16 -2.42 6.84
C ASP A 81 -7.40 -1.62 5.79
N LEU A 82 -6.27 -2.13 5.27
CA LEU A 82 -5.57 -1.55 4.13
C LEU A 82 -6.49 -1.41 2.90
N LYS A 83 -7.35 -2.40 2.65
CA LYS A 83 -8.31 -2.37 1.54
C LYS A 83 -9.28 -1.17 1.62
N LYS A 84 -9.60 -0.69 2.82
CA LYS A 84 -10.53 0.44 3.04
C LYS A 84 -9.86 1.81 2.85
N ILE A 85 -8.54 1.85 2.75
CA ILE A 85 -7.78 3.09 2.58
C ILE A 85 -8.01 3.67 1.19
N GLU A 86 -8.23 4.98 1.10
CA GLU A 86 -8.41 5.69 -0.17
C GLU A 86 -7.24 5.45 -1.12
N GLY A 87 -7.54 5.16 -2.40
CA GLY A 87 -6.53 4.86 -3.41
C GLY A 87 -5.96 3.44 -3.34
N CYS A 88 -6.30 2.65 -2.31
CA CYS A 88 -6.00 1.22 -2.29
C CYS A 88 -6.74 0.53 -3.43
N ASN A 89 -6.07 -0.40 -4.12
CA ASN A 89 -6.69 -1.17 -5.18
C ASN A 89 -6.14 -2.58 -5.25
N LYS A 90 -6.80 -3.40 -6.08
CA LYS A 90 -6.45 -4.81 -6.27
C LYS A 90 -4.96 -5.03 -6.57
N LYS A 91 -4.31 -4.16 -7.34
CA LYS A 91 -2.89 -4.33 -7.70
C LYS A 91 -1.97 -4.08 -6.51
N ILE A 92 -2.21 -3.01 -5.73
CA ILE A 92 -1.44 -2.74 -4.50
C ILE A 92 -1.56 -3.94 -3.55
N LEU A 93 -2.79 -4.38 -3.30
CA LEU A 93 -3.06 -5.46 -2.34
C LEU A 93 -2.50 -6.81 -2.83
N GLN A 94 -2.59 -7.11 -4.13
CA GLN A 94 -1.98 -8.31 -4.71
C GLN A 94 -0.46 -8.32 -4.55
N THR A 95 0.21 -7.21 -4.86
CA THR A 95 1.67 -7.12 -4.74
C THR A 95 2.10 -7.26 -3.30
N LEU A 96 1.42 -6.61 -2.35
CA LEU A 96 1.71 -6.78 -0.94
C LEU A 96 1.54 -8.23 -0.47
N ILE A 97 0.46 -8.91 -0.89
CA ILE A 97 0.24 -10.33 -0.52
C ILE A 97 1.38 -11.21 -1.06
N ILE A 98 1.86 -10.96 -2.28
CA ILE A 98 2.99 -11.70 -2.86
C ILE A 98 4.26 -11.46 -2.01
N ASP A 99 4.58 -10.20 -1.73
CA ASP A 99 5.73 -9.84 -0.89
C ASP A 99 5.65 -10.49 0.50
N LEU A 100 4.47 -10.51 1.13
CA LEU A 100 4.27 -11.15 2.43
C LEU A 100 4.49 -12.67 2.36
N LYS A 101 4.03 -13.34 1.29
CA LYS A 101 4.25 -14.78 1.07
C LYS A 101 5.73 -15.11 0.84
N GLU A 102 6.44 -14.25 0.12
CA GLU A 102 7.89 -14.41 -0.12
C GLU A 102 8.71 -14.15 1.15
N ARG A 103 8.30 -13.20 1.98
CA ARG A 103 9.00 -12.84 3.23
C ARG A 103 8.72 -13.80 4.37
N TYR A 104 7.48 -14.28 4.49
CA TYR A 104 7.04 -15.10 5.61
C TYR A 104 6.56 -16.47 5.11
N ASN A 105 7.45 -17.46 5.15
CA ASN A 105 7.19 -18.82 4.65
C ASN A 105 5.95 -19.50 5.26
N ASN A 106 5.50 -19.07 6.44
CA ASN A 106 4.33 -19.62 7.14
C ASN A 106 3.03 -18.83 6.86
N PHE A 107 3.10 -17.77 6.05
CA PHE A 107 1.94 -16.97 5.70
C PHE A 107 1.19 -17.62 4.55
N ASP A 108 0.12 -18.36 4.89
CA ASP A 108 -0.78 -18.93 3.89
C ASP A 108 -2.16 -18.27 3.93
N ILE A 109 -2.64 -17.87 2.75
CA ILE A 109 -3.97 -17.31 2.53
C ILE A 109 -4.73 -18.30 1.65
N SER A 110 -5.87 -18.78 2.17
CA SER A 110 -6.77 -19.65 1.43
C SER A 110 -7.37 -18.95 0.21
N SER A 111 -7.83 -19.73 -0.77
CA SER A 111 -8.43 -19.17 -1.99
C SER A 111 -9.68 -18.33 -1.71
N SER A 112 -10.46 -18.64 -0.67
CA SER A 112 -11.64 -17.87 -0.26
C SER A 112 -11.24 -16.52 0.35
N GLU A 113 -10.28 -16.50 1.28
CA GLU A 113 -9.74 -15.27 1.87
C GLU A 113 -9.16 -14.35 0.79
N LEU A 114 -8.37 -14.91 -0.14
CA LEU A 114 -7.78 -14.15 -1.24
C LEU A 114 -8.85 -13.58 -2.18
N LYS A 115 -9.93 -14.32 -2.46
CA LYS A 115 -11.05 -13.82 -3.26
C LYS A 115 -11.74 -12.64 -2.58
N LEU A 116 -11.94 -12.68 -1.26
CA LEU A 116 -12.56 -11.61 -0.48
C LEU A 116 -11.68 -10.36 -0.40
N LEU A 117 -10.38 -10.53 -0.16
CA LEU A 117 -9.41 -9.42 -0.11
C LEU A 117 -9.34 -8.69 -1.45
N LEU A 118 -9.30 -9.44 -2.56
CA LEU A 118 -9.10 -8.88 -3.90
C LEU A 118 -10.39 -8.46 -4.63
N PHE A 119 -11.54 -8.60 -3.98
CA PHE A 119 -12.81 -8.10 -4.48
C PHE A 119 -12.96 -6.62 -4.12
N PHE A 120 -12.84 -5.72 -5.10
CA PHE A 120 -13.14 -4.29 -4.94
C PHE A 120 -14.45 -4.02 -5.67
N GLU A 121 -15.42 -3.41 -5.00
CA GLU A 121 -16.64 -2.93 -5.65
C GLU A 121 -16.25 -1.82 -6.64
N GLU A 122 -16.80 -1.87 -7.85
CA GLU A 122 -16.56 -0.86 -8.91
C GLU A 122 -17.33 0.43 -8.66
#